data_AF-A0A660RWJ1-F1
#
_entry.id   AF-A0A660RWJ1-F1
#
_cell.length_a   1.000
_cell.length_b   1.000
_cell.length_c   1.000
_cell.angle_alpha   90.00
_cell.angle_beta   90.00
_cell.angle_gamma   90.00
#
_symmetry.space_group_name_H-M   'P 1'
#
loop_
_entity.id
_entity.type
_entity.pdbx_description
1 polymer ?
#
loop_
_entity_poly.entity_id
_entity_poly.type
_entity_poly.pdbx_seq_one_letter_code
_entity_poly.pdbx_strand_id
1 'polypeptide(L)'
;MSELKDTITVRVNVKITPESLKTIVENAKKDVGMDQRGVYRVDTAGKVDEMISQFLLEKDFESYVKDTKNYKSLAIKNRELH
;
A
#
# COMPACT_ATOMS: atom_id res chain seq x y z
N MET A 1 -4.23 -2.26 -24.65
CA MET A 1 -5.48 -1.87 -23.99
C MET A 1 -5.49 -2.60 -22.65
N SER A 2 -5.01 -1.96 -21.59
CA SER A 2 -5.11 -2.55 -20.25
C SER A 2 -6.57 -2.53 -19.87
N GLU A 3 -7.19 -3.70 -19.73
CA GLU A 3 -8.49 -3.79 -19.08
C GLU A 3 -8.35 -3.11 -17.71
N LEU A 4 -9.12 -2.05 -17.50
CA LEU A 4 -9.22 -1.40 -16.20
C LEU A 4 -9.79 -2.46 -15.25
N LYS A 5 -8.91 -3.15 -14.52
CA LYS A 5 -9.33 -4.05 -13.45
C LYS A 5 -10.18 -3.22 -12.50
N ASP A 6 -11.40 -3.67 -12.26
CA ASP A 6 -12.28 -3.02 -11.29
C ASP A 6 -11.62 -3.15 -9.91
N THR A 7 -11.37 -2.02 -9.27
CA THR A 7 -10.65 -1.96 -7.99
C THR A 7 -11.49 -1.20 -6.97
N ILE A 8 -11.45 -1.68 -5.73
CA ILE A 8 -12.09 -1.03 -4.59
C ILE A 8 -11.02 -0.53 -3.62
N THR A 9 -11.27 0.62 -2.99
CA THR A 9 -10.42 1.12 -1.91
C THR A 9 -10.81 0.46 -0.59
N VAL A 10 -9.84 -0.16 0.08
CA VAL A 10 -10.05 -0.82 1.37
C VAL A 10 -9.19 -0.15 2.44
N ARG A 11 -9.79 0.24 3.57
CA ARG A 11 -9.06 0.81 4.70
C ARG A 11 -8.65 -0.28 5.68
N VAL A 12 -7.37 -0.62 5.67
CA VAL A 12 -6.77 -1.62 6.58
C VAL A 12 -5.49 -1.10 7.19
N ASN A 13 -5.13 -1.66 8.36
CA ASN A 13 -3.82 -1.42 8.94
C ASN A 13 -2.83 -2.45 8.40
N VAL A 14 -1.78 -1.99 7.76
CA VAL A 14 -0.69 -2.81 7.23
C VAL A 14 0.59 -2.56 8.02
N LYS A 15 1.48 -3.55 8.05
CA LYS A 15 2.82 -3.41 8.62
C LYS A 15 3.83 -3.45 7.48
N ILE A 16 4.63 -2.39 7.38
CA ILE A 16 5.77 -2.28 6.46
C ILE A 16 7.03 -2.02 7.27
N THR A 17 8.20 -2.20 6.65
CA THR A 17 9.45 -1.84 7.32
C THR A 17 9.60 -0.31 7.39
N PRO A 18 10.31 0.22 8.40
CA PRO A 18 10.64 1.65 8.44
C PRO A 18 11.44 2.11 7.21
N GLU A 19 12.26 1.22 6.66
CA GLU A 19 13.06 1.47 5.45
C GLU A 19 12.17 1.67 4.21
N SER A 20 11.10 0.88 4.06
CA SER A 20 10.12 1.07 2.99
C SER A 20 9.46 2.45 3.09
N LEU A 21 9.01 2.86 4.28
CA LEU A 21 8.39 4.17 4.48
C LEU A 21 9.37 5.30 4.16
N LYS A 22 10.61 5.22 4.65
CA LYS A 22 11.66 6.20 4.39
C LYS A 22 11.91 6.36 2.89
N THR A 23 12.07 5.24 2.18
CA THR A 23 12.32 5.23 0.74
C THR A 23 11.17 5.85 -0.05
N ILE A 24 9.91 5.55 0.31
CA ILE A 24 8.73 6.15 -0.32
C ILE A 24 8.75 7.68 -0.14
N VAL A 25 9.00 8.16 1.08
CA VAL A 25 9.06 9.60 1.37
C VAL A 25 10.19 10.29 0.61
N GLU A 26 11.38 9.68 0.57
CA GLU A 26 12.53 10.23 -0.15
C GLU A 26 12.27 10.33 -1.65
N ASN A 27 11.67 9.31 -2.26
CA ASN A 27 11.36 9.34 -3.68
C ASN A 27 10.21 10.30 -4.00
N ALA A 28 9.16 10.36 -3.16
CA ALA A 28 8.07 11.31 -3.34
C ALA A 28 8.53 12.78 -3.19
N LYS A 29 9.48 13.06 -2.30
CA LYS A 29 10.10 14.40 -2.19
C LYS A 29 10.91 14.80 -3.41
N LYS A 30 11.60 13.84 -4.06
CA LYS A 30 12.34 14.10 -5.30
C LYS A 30 11.42 14.45 -6.46
N ASP A 31 10.26 13.80 -6.53
CA ASP A 31 9.30 13.94 -7.63
C ASP A 31 8.55 15.29 -7.60
N VAL A 32 8.08 15.73 -6.42
CA VAL A 32 7.32 16.99 -6.27
C VAL A 32 8.17 18.25 -6.49
N GLY A 33 9.49 18.15 -6.29
CA GLY A 33 10.38 19.32 -6.28
C GLY A 33 10.17 20.23 -5.06
N MET A 34 11.09 21.18 -4.84
CA MET A 34 10.89 22.22 -3.83
C MET A 34 9.86 23.24 -4.32
N ASP A 35 8.85 23.53 -3.49
CA ASP A 35 7.97 24.69 -3.71
C ASP A 35 8.78 25.99 -3.60
N GLN A 36 8.26 27.12 -4.10
CA GLN A 36 8.94 28.43 -4.15
C GLN A 36 9.37 28.98 -2.77
N ARG A 37 8.95 28.34 -1.69
CA ARG A 37 9.29 28.67 -0.29
C ARG A 37 10.22 27.65 0.38
N GLY A 38 10.73 26.66 -0.35
CA GLY A 38 11.62 25.61 0.17
C GLY A 38 10.95 24.55 1.04
N VAL A 39 9.61 24.49 1.06
CA VAL A 39 8.83 23.54 1.86
C VAL A 39 8.34 22.38 0.99
N TYR A 40 8.63 21.15 1.39
CA TYR A 40 8.06 19.96 0.77
C TYR A 40 6.66 19.68 1.34
N ARG A 41 5.61 19.87 0.55
CA ARG A 41 4.26 19.37 0.86
C ARG A 41 4.05 18.05 0.13
N VAL A 42 4.45 16.95 0.78
CA VAL A 42 4.22 15.60 0.28
C VAL A 42 3.13 14.95 1.12
N ASP A 43 2.02 14.57 0.49
CA ASP A 43 1.05 13.67 1.12
C ASP A 43 1.66 12.26 1.20
N THR A 44 2.33 12.02 2.32
CA THR A 44 3.02 10.74 2.57
C THR A 44 2.02 9.60 2.71
N ALA A 45 0.85 9.85 3.31
CA ALA A 45 -0.16 8.82 3.50
C ALA A 45 -0.76 8.38 2.16
N GLY A 46 -1.11 9.34 1.31
CA GLY A 46 -1.56 9.06 -0.05
C GLY A 46 -0.51 8.30 -0.87
N LYS A 47 0.76 8.71 -0.79
CA LYS A 47 1.83 8.00 -1.52
C LYS A 47 2.07 6.57 -1.05
N VAL A 48 1.94 6.31 0.25
CA VAL A 48 2.03 4.94 0.78
C VAL A 48 0.85 4.09 0.26
N ASP A 49 -0.37 4.63 0.25
CA ASP A 49 -1.55 3.94 -0.27
C ASP A 49 -1.40 3.59 -1.76
N GLU A 50 -0.96 4.54 -2.58
CA GLU A 50 -0.69 4.33 -4.01
C GLU A 50 0.38 3.26 -4.24
N MET A 51 1.50 3.34 -3.52
CA MET A 51 2.61 2.38 -3.66
C MET A 51 2.22 0.96 -3.27
N ILE A 52 1.43 0.80 -2.21
CA ILE A 52 0.93 -0.52 -1.79
C ILE A 52 -0.09 -1.04 -2.81
N SER A 53 -1.03 -0.20 -3.23
CA SER A 53 -2.05 -0.56 -4.21
C SER A 53 -1.42 -1.02 -5.54
N GLN A 54 -0.42 -0.29 -6.04
CA GLN A 54 0.32 -0.68 -7.23
C GLN A 54 1.06 -2.02 -7.02
N PHE A 55 1.75 -2.20 -5.89
CA PHE A 55 2.46 -3.43 -5.58
C PHE A 55 1.52 -4.66 -5.55
N LEU A 56 0.31 -4.52 -4.97
CA LEU A 56 -0.66 -5.62 -4.91
C LEU A 56 -1.15 -6.03 -6.30
N LEU A 57 -1.34 -5.08 -7.22
CA LEU A 57 -1.71 -5.36 -8.60
C LEU A 57 -0.56 -6.00 -9.38
N GLU A 58 0.66 -5.47 -9.25
CA GLU A 58 1.85 -5.96 -9.96
C GLU A 58 2.29 -7.36 -9.49
N LYS A 59 2.06 -7.70 -8.21
CA LYS A 59 2.42 -9.01 -7.63
C LYS A 59 1.30 -10.02 -7.64
N ASP A 60 0.20 -9.72 -8.32
CA ASP A 60 -0.96 -10.60 -8.47
C ASP A 60 -1.49 -11.10 -7.11
N PHE A 61 -1.78 -10.14 -6.22
CA PHE A 61 -2.30 -10.44 -4.88
C PHE A 61 -3.59 -11.27 -4.91
N GLU A 62 -4.37 -11.18 -5.99
CA GLU A 62 -5.55 -12.02 -6.20
C GLU A 62 -5.20 -13.53 -6.16
N SER A 63 -4.13 -13.95 -6.82
CA SER A 63 -3.67 -15.34 -6.77
C SER A 63 -3.15 -15.73 -5.38
N TYR A 64 -2.48 -14.81 -4.68
CA TYR A 64 -2.05 -15.02 -3.29
C TYR A 64 -3.25 -15.29 -2.37
N VAL A 65 -4.33 -14.51 -2.50
CA VAL A 65 -5.57 -14.67 -1.72
C VAL A 65 -6.34 -15.95 -2.10
N LYS A 66 -6.28 -16.38 -3.37
CA LYS A 66 -6.91 -17.65 -3.79
C LYS A 66 -6.23 -18.90 -3.22
N ASP A 67 -4.94 -18.83 -2.88
CA ASP A 67 -4.24 -19.97 -2.29
C ASP A 67 -4.55 -20.12 -0.79
N THR A 68 -5.42 -21.08 -0.48
CA THR A 68 -5.80 -21.45 0.90
C THR A 68 -4.61 -21.79 1.81
N LYS A 69 -3.44 -22.15 1.28
CA LYS A 69 -2.23 -22.40 2.08
C LYS A 69 -1.73 -21.14 2.79
N ASN A 70 -1.95 -19.95 2.21
CA ASN A 70 -1.50 -18.68 2.78
C ASN A 70 -2.26 -18.29 4.05
N TYR A 71 -3.38 -18.96 4.34
CA TYR A 71 -4.18 -18.72 5.54
C TYR A 71 -3.77 -19.60 6.73
N LYS A 72 -2.96 -20.64 6.51
CA LYS A 72 -2.61 -21.62 7.56
C LYS A 72 -1.88 -21.02 8.76
N SER A 73 -1.12 -19.93 8.54
CA SER A 73 -0.42 -19.18 9.59
C SER A 73 -1.16 -17.93 10.06
N LEU A 74 -2.22 -17.54 9.36
CA LEU A 74 -3.07 -16.39 9.70
C LEU A 74 -4.19 -16.90 10.59
N ALA A 75 -3.96 -16.92 11.90
CA ALA A 75 -5.01 -17.27 12.86
C ALA A 75 -6.26 -16.42 12.60
N ILE A 76 -7.36 -17.06 12.19
CA ILE A 76 -8.66 -16.41 12.07
C ILE A 76 -9.10 -16.07 13.49
N LYS A 77 -8.75 -14.87 13.96
CA LYS A 77 -9.29 -14.34 15.20
C LYS A 77 -10.73 -13.98 14.91
N ASN A 78 -11.65 -14.88 15.25
CA ASN A 78 -13.05 -14.53 15.40
C ASN A 78 -13.09 -13.39 16.41
N ARG A 79 -13.32 -12.16 15.95
CA ARG A 79 -13.62 -11.05 16.86
C ARG A 79 -14.96 -11.40 17.47
N GLU A 80 -14.95 -11.81 18.74
CA GLU A 80 -16.15 -11.78 19.56
C GLU A 80 -16.65 -10.34 19.54
N LEU A 81 -17.82 -10.15 18.93
CA LEU A 81 -18.56 -8.91 19.01
C LEU A 81 -19.03 -8.82 20.47
N HIS A 82 -18.32 -8.03 21.27
CA HIS A 82 -18.76 -7.62 22.60
C HIS A 82 -19.67 -6.40 22.50
#